data_AF-A0A955U5Z7-F1
#
_entry.id   AF-A0A955U5Z7-F1
#
_cell.length_a   1.000
_cell.length_b   1.000
_cell.length_c   1.000
_cell.angle_alpha   90.00
_cell.angle_beta   90.00
_cell.angle_gamma   90.00
#
_symmetry.space_group_name_H-M   'P 1'
#
loop_
_entity.id
_entity.type
_entity.pdbx_description
1 polymer ?
#
loop_
_entity_poly.entity_id
_entity_poly.type
_entity_poly.pdbx_seq_one_letter_code
_entity_poly.pdbx_strand_id
1 'polypeptide(L)'
;MLLLSTAAMAAPPTVTVAWKKDASTVAVAAPAGEKVSTEAPIALVLRSSLGELRIEGPGVVLHGPLPVPDLRGSDLEGELEVGLCTLDGSICRPTRWALAGHVSTANKGVTALVVSEPVEEEHRPFGPDADASGADQAFARAKTSGRAVLLDFSAVWCPPCNLLGTEVLHADPHPEELDAYEVAVLDADNRASFELKQRYDIGSYPTVLVVDADGAEKARMVGYPGREAMLGWLREAPASDDAAVVAAGPEAATPDQAAHVAYALVTQGDADEAGPWLARTEGATDGAELRLARLALGGTADDAAWIAEHAPDRALLAAMVADDLSESDPAAWRGLVEVAARVARGTEQADVLELTADQLPEGPEQRALYEGAAAVVTSALTGVPDEDKPWIGWLSHLHEAAGHPERAVRLLEDAVATWPDEPTFDLYLSPLLLRLDRPEEALASAERAVSLSWDDNALRAVAAKADALIDLGRAEEARTLAAAELEAQPAPEPGTNRRTERYRARLQKVVDGEQARGG
;
A
#
# COMPACT_ATOMS: atom_id res chain seq x y z
N MET A 1 18.83 19.94 -32.67
CA MET A 1 18.27 21.18 -32.11
C MET A 1 16.87 20.83 -31.62
N LEU A 2 16.81 20.14 -30.47
CA LEU A 2 15.56 19.73 -29.84
C LEU A 2 15.01 20.92 -29.05
N LEU A 3 13.79 21.33 -29.38
CA LEU A 3 13.00 22.25 -28.56
C LEU A 3 12.52 21.47 -27.35
N LEU A 4 13.16 21.71 -26.20
CA LEU A 4 12.56 21.44 -24.89
C LEU A 4 11.25 22.23 -24.84
N SER A 5 10.12 21.53 -24.83
CA SER A 5 8.84 22.12 -24.48
C SER A 5 8.87 22.40 -22.98
N THR A 6 9.33 23.60 -22.60
CA THR A 6 9.10 24.13 -21.25
C THR A 6 7.59 24.22 -21.08
N ALA A 7 7.00 23.36 -20.25
CA ALA A 7 5.67 23.63 -19.70
C ALA A 7 5.75 25.02 -19.06
N ALA A 8 5.07 26.01 -19.65
CA ALA A 8 5.08 27.35 -19.11
C ALA A 8 4.40 27.30 -17.75
N MET A 9 5.15 27.61 -16.68
CA MET A 9 4.60 27.69 -15.33
C MET A 9 3.38 28.61 -15.35
N ALA A 10 2.28 28.14 -14.78
CA ALA A 10 1.09 28.94 -14.61
C ALA A 10 1.41 30.18 -13.78
N ALA A 11 1.08 31.37 -14.27
CA ALA A 11 1.28 32.59 -13.50
C ALA A 11 0.39 32.56 -12.23
N PRO A 12 0.93 32.93 -11.05
CA PRO A 12 0.17 32.90 -9.81
C PRO A 12 -0.95 33.94 -9.79
N PRO A 13 -2.08 33.68 -9.10
CA PRO A 13 -3.05 34.70 -8.76
C PRO A 13 -2.42 35.70 -7.78
N THR A 14 -3.06 36.86 -7.63
CA THR A 14 -2.66 37.85 -6.62
C THR A 14 -3.65 37.87 -5.48
N VAL A 15 -3.13 37.85 -4.25
CA VAL A 15 -3.94 37.97 -3.02
C VAL A 15 -3.51 39.24 -2.30
N THR A 16 -4.47 40.12 -2.02
CA THR A 16 -4.21 41.42 -1.38
C THR A 16 -5.05 41.60 -0.13
N VAL A 17 -4.40 42.05 0.93
CA VAL A 17 -5.06 42.46 2.18
C VAL A 17 -5.02 43.98 2.23
N ALA A 18 -6.18 44.62 2.28
CA ALA A 18 -6.33 46.06 2.39
C ALA A 18 -7.04 46.42 3.68
N TRP A 19 -6.64 47.52 4.31
CA TRP A 19 -7.25 47.98 5.56
C TRP A 19 -7.33 49.50 5.63
N LYS A 20 -8.36 50.00 6.33
CA LYS A 20 -8.57 51.41 6.60
C LYS A 20 -9.46 51.58 7.83
N LYS A 21 -8.92 52.23 8.87
CA LYS A 21 -9.58 52.36 10.19
C LYS A 21 -9.93 50.98 10.75
N ASP A 22 -11.22 50.67 10.86
CA ASP A 22 -11.75 49.45 11.50
C ASP A 22 -12.25 48.42 10.47
N ALA A 23 -11.94 48.63 9.19
CA ALA A 23 -12.34 47.74 8.11
C ALA A 23 -11.11 47.15 7.42
N SER A 24 -11.10 45.83 7.27
CA SER A 24 -10.10 45.06 6.53
C SER A 24 -10.79 44.19 5.49
N THR A 25 -10.14 44.01 4.34
CA THR A 25 -10.66 43.17 3.25
C THR A 25 -9.56 42.35 2.62
N VAL A 26 -9.90 41.14 2.15
CA VAL A 26 -9.04 40.32 1.29
C VAL A 26 -9.62 40.26 -0.11
N ALA A 27 -8.79 40.45 -1.13
CA ALA A 27 -9.19 40.32 -2.53
C ALA A 27 -8.25 39.36 -3.28
N VAL A 28 -8.83 38.47 -4.07
CA VAL A 28 -8.12 37.54 -4.96
C VAL A 28 -8.36 37.99 -6.40
N ALA A 29 -7.30 38.09 -7.20
CA ALA A 29 -7.40 38.38 -8.63
C ALA A 29 -6.62 37.34 -9.45
N ALA A 30 -7.28 36.84 -10.50
CA ALA A 30 -6.69 35.90 -11.44
C ALA A 30 -5.48 36.52 -12.19
N PRO A 31 -4.54 35.70 -12.66
CA PRO A 31 -3.44 36.16 -13.51
C PRO A 31 -3.97 36.69 -14.85
N ALA A 32 -3.12 37.44 -15.56
CA ALA A 32 -3.48 38.01 -16.85
C ALA A 32 -3.88 36.93 -17.87
N GLY A 33 -5.05 37.07 -18.49
CA GLY A 33 -5.57 36.11 -19.47
C GLY A 33 -6.44 34.99 -18.88
N GLU A 34 -6.66 34.99 -17.57
CA GLU A 34 -7.54 34.05 -16.88
C GLU A 34 -8.61 34.77 -16.05
N LYS A 35 -9.61 34.02 -15.58
CA LYS A 35 -10.64 34.48 -14.64
C LYS A 35 -10.83 33.44 -13.53
N VAL A 36 -11.24 33.89 -12.35
CA VAL A 36 -11.68 32.99 -11.28
C VAL A 36 -12.98 32.32 -11.72
N SER A 37 -13.07 31.00 -11.55
CA SER A 37 -14.28 30.24 -11.77
C SER A 37 -15.35 30.64 -10.76
N THR A 38 -16.55 30.96 -11.23
CA THR A 38 -17.66 31.39 -10.36
C THR A 38 -18.42 30.21 -9.75
N GLU A 39 -18.35 29.05 -10.42
CA GLU A 39 -19.06 27.82 -10.07
C GLU A 39 -18.18 26.87 -9.24
N ALA A 40 -16.85 26.89 -9.43
CA ALA A 40 -15.95 26.00 -8.71
C ALA A 40 -15.83 26.40 -7.23
N PRO A 41 -15.65 25.43 -6.32
CA PRO A 41 -15.40 25.73 -4.92
C PRO A 41 -14.08 26.48 -4.74
N ILE A 42 -14.03 27.34 -3.74
CA ILE A 42 -12.83 28.04 -3.28
C ILE A 42 -12.64 27.77 -1.80
N ALA A 43 -11.37 27.71 -1.38
CA ALA A 43 -10.96 27.70 0.02
C ALA A 43 -9.81 28.69 0.20
N LEU A 44 -10.00 29.68 1.07
CA LEU A 44 -8.95 30.61 1.49
C LEU A 44 -8.76 30.46 3.00
N VAL A 45 -7.56 30.05 3.39
CA VAL A 45 -7.16 29.89 4.78
C VAL A 45 -6.03 30.88 5.06
N LEU A 46 -6.18 31.70 6.11
CA LEU A 46 -5.13 32.60 6.60
C LEU A 46 -4.96 32.38 8.10
N ARG A 47 -3.77 31.99 8.51
CA ARG A 47 -3.36 31.75 9.89
C ARG A 47 -2.49 32.91 10.38
N SER A 48 -2.67 33.26 11.65
CA SER A 48 -1.89 34.27 12.33
C SER A 48 -1.83 34.00 13.84
N SER A 49 -1.08 34.80 14.58
CA SER A 49 -1.10 34.77 16.06
C SER A 49 -2.48 35.06 16.67
N LEU A 50 -3.42 35.62 15.90
CA LEU A 50 -4.78 35.92 16.34
C LEU A 50 -5.76 34.76 16.10
N GLY A 51 -5.33 33.70 15.41
CA GLY A 51 -6.16 32.55 15.03
C GLY A 51 -6.20 32.33 13.52
N GLU A 52 -7.06 31.39 13.12
CA GLU A 52 -7.30 31.00 11.72
C GLU A 52 -8.57 31.67 11.18
N LEU A 53 -8.45 32.29 10.00
CA LEU A 53 -9.55 32.76 9.18
C LEU A 53 -9.72 31.79 8.02
N ARG A 54 -10.89 31.16 7.93
CA ARG A 54 -11.26 30.25 6.83
C ARG A 54 -12.47 30.77 6.08
N ILE A 55 -12.35 30.88 4.76
CA ILE A 55 -13.42 31.29 3.86
C ILE A 55 -13.58 30.20 2.80
N GLU A 56 -14.77 29.62 2.75
CA GLU A 56 -15.12 28.56 1.79
C GLU A 56 -16.44 28.88 1.11
N GLY A 57 -16.60 28.41 -0.12
CA GLY A 57 -17.85 28.52 -0.86
C GLY A 57 -17.66 28.47 -2.36
N PRO A 58 -18.70 28.79 -3.15
CA PRO A 58 -18.56 28.92 -4.60
C PRO A 58 -17.69 30.13 -4.96
N GLY A 59 -16.90 30.05 -6.03
CA GLY A 59 -15.95 31.10 -6.41
C GLY A 59 -16.57 32.45 -6.75
N VAL A 60 -17.89 32.51 -6.95
CA VAL A 60 -18.67 33.77 -6.97
C VAL A 60 -18.44 34.63 -5.72
N VAL A 61 -18.08 34.02 -4.58
CA VAL A 61 -17.71 34.69 -3.33
C VAL A 61 -16.50 35.61 -3.53
N LEU A 62 -15.60 35.31 -4.47
CA LEU A 62 -14.43 36.13 -4.81
C LEU A 62 -14.74 37.27 -5.81
N HIS A 63 -16.01 37.56 -6.13
CA HIS A 63 -16.39 38.74 -6.94
C HIS A 63 -16.30 40.06 -6.16
N GLY A 64 -15.10 40.36 -5.68
CA GLY A 64 -14.76 41.61 -5.00
C GLY A 64 -14.04 41.39 -3.67
N PRO A 65 -13.61 42.48 -3.02
CA PRO A 65 -12.95 42.40 -1.71
C PRO A 65 -13.90 41.85 -0.64
N LEU A 66 -13.48 40.79 0.03
CA LEU A 66 -14.19 40.14 1.12
C LEU A 66 -13.87 40.80 2.46
N PRO A 67 -14.87 41.16 3.29
CA PRO A 67 -14.60 41.69 4.62
C PRO A 67 -13.98 40.63 5.52
N VAL A 68 -12.91 41.00 6.24
CA VAL A 68 -12.21 40.12 7.19
C VAL A 68 -12.01 40.84 8.52
N PRO A 69 -11.71 40.10 9.62
CA PRO A 69 -11.30 40.71 10.87
C PRO A 69 -10.07 41.62 10.72
N ASP A 70 -9.80 42.42 11.74
CA ASP A 70 -8.59 43.25 11.75
C ASP A 70 -7.33 42.39 11.88
N LEU A 71 -6.53 42.34 10.81
CA LEU A 71 -5.29 41.56 10.73
C LEU A 71 -4.04 42.42 10.95
N ARG A 72 -4.18 43.70 11.33
CA ARG A 72 -3.04 44.61 11.50
C ARG A 72 -2.05 44.10 12.55
N GLY A 73 -0.77 44.15 12.20
CA GLY A 73 0.34 43.70 13.04
C GLY A 73 0.61 42.20 12.97
N SER A 74 -0.17 41.45 12.18
CA SER A 74 0.00 40.00 12.05
C SER A 74 0.94 39.62 10.91
N ASP A 75 1.77 38.62 11.17
CA ASP A 75 2.32 37.75 10.14
C ASP A 75 1.24 36.74 9.73
N LEU A 76 1.08 36.57 8.43
CA LEU A 76 0.07 35.72 7.80
C LEU A 76 0.77 34.61 7.04
N GLU A 77 0.32 33.38 7.29
CA GLU A 77 0.65 32.19 6.51
C GLU A 77 -0.66 31.50 6.13
N GLY A 78 -0.74 30.86 4.98
CA GLY A 78 -2.01 30.29 4.55
C GLY A 78 -1.99 29.66 3.19
N GLU A 79 -3.20 29.39 2.70
CA GLU A 79 -3.42 28.64 1.47
C GLU A 79 -4.62 29.21 0.71
N LEU A 80 -4.53 29.17 -0.62
CA LEU A 80 -5.61 29.49 -1.53
C LEU A 80 -5.82 28.34 -2.51
N GLU A 81 -7.01 27.73 -2.44
CA GLU A 81 -7.56 26.88 -3.48
C GLU A 81 -8.55 27.68 -4.33
N VAL A 82 -8.29 27.76 -5.63
CA VAL A 82 -9.14 28.50 -6.56
C VAL A 82 -9.12 27.87 -7.95
N GLY A 83 -10.30 27.75 -8.55
CA GLY A 83 -10.43 27.39 -9.96
C GLY A 83 -10.08 28.58 -10.85
N LEU A 84 -9.09 28.42 -11.74
CA LEU A 84 -8.74 29.42 -12.75
C LEU A 84 -9.18 28.92 -14.13
N CYS A 85 -9.90 29.77 -14.86
CA CYS A 85 -10.40 29.46 -16.18
C CYS A 85 -9.82 30.40 -17.23
N THR A 86 -9.73 29.93 -18.47
CA THR A 86 -9.58 30.82 -19.63
C THR A 86 -10.71 31.85 -19.66
N LEU A 87 -10.48 33.02 -20.26
CA LEU A 87 -11.50 34.09 -20.30
C LEU A 87 -12.84 33.64 -20.91
N ASP A 88 -12.79 32.74 -21.89
CA ASP A 88 -13.97 32.14 -22.52
C ASP A 88 -14.63 31.03 -21.68
N GLY A 89 -13.97 30.56 -20.62
CA GLY A 89 -14.45 29.50 -19.73
C GLY A 89 -14.35 28.09 -20.30
N SER A 90 -13.68 27.90 -21.45
CA SER A 90 -13.55 26.60 -22.11
C SER A 90 -12.63 25.62 -21.37
N ILE A 91 -11.65 26.14 -20.65
CA ILE A 91 -10.71 25.36 -19.85
C ILE A 91 -10.69 25.96 -18.45
N CYS A 92 -11.03 25.14 -17.46
CA CYS A 92 -10.96 25.49 -16.04
C CYS A 92 -10.07 24.47 -15.34
N ARG A 93 -9.12 24.95 -14.54
CA ARG A 93 -8.22 24.11 -13.75
C ARG A 93 -8.33 24.48 -12.27
N PRO A 94 -8.45 23.50 -11.36
CA PRO A 94 -8.23 23.77 -9.94
C PRO A 94 -6.75 24.13 -9.74
N THR A 95 -6.50 25.11 -8.87
CA THR A 95 -5.13 25.52 -8.51
C THR A 95 -5.05 25.72 -7.01
N ARG A 96 -3.89 25.41 -6.44
CA ARG A 96 -3.58 25.57 -5.02
C ARG A 96 -2.33 26.43 -4.88
N TRP A 97 -2.29 27.30 -3.89
CA TRP A 97 -1.20 28.25 -3.68
C TRP A 97 -0.91 28.45 -2.19
N ALA A 98 0.37 28.48 -1.81
CA ALA A 98 0.78 28.93 -0.49
C ALA A 98 0.82 30.46 -0.44
N LEU A 99 0.41 31.01 0.70
CA LEU A 99 0.34 32.44 0.97
C LEU A 99 1.22 32.79 2.15
N ALA A 100 2.02 33.85 2.01
CA ALA A 100 2.78 34.41 3.14
C ALA A 100 2.84 35.94 3.06
N GLY A 101 2.78 36.63 4.19
CA GLY A 101 2.99 38.08 4.20
C GLY A 101 2.77 38.74 5.55
N HIS A 102 3.19 40.00 5.65
CA HIS A 102 3.04 40.80 6.86
C HIS A 102 2.05 41.95 6.65
N VAL A 103 1.12 42.14 7.59
CA VAL A 103 0.21 43.28 7.62
C VAL A 103 0.70 44.31 8.63
N SER A 104 1.09 45.49 8.16
CA SER A 104 1.63 46.54 9.05
C SER A 104 0.59 47.07 10.05
N THR A 105 1.06 47.72 11.11
CA THR A 105 0.23 48.35 12.14
C THR A 105 -0.36 49.73 11.76
N ALA A 106 -0.13 50.21 10.54
CA ALA A 106 -0.61 51.53 10.10
C ALA A 106 -2.16 51.61 10.08
N ASN A 107 -2.74 52.80 10.23
CA ASN A 107 -4.21 52.99 10.21
C ASN A 107 -4.86 52.87 8.82
N LYS A 108 -4.05 52.75 7.76
CA LYS A 108 -4.48 52.43 6.40
C LYS A 108 -3.34 51.81 5.62
N GLY A 109 -3.64 50.92 4.69
CA GLY A 109 -2.66 50.36 3.79
C GLY A 109 -3.20 49.22 2.95
N VAL A 110 -2.32 48.70 2.10
CA VAL A 110 -2.54 47.49 1.32
C VAL A 110 -1.23 46.72 1.30
N THR A 111 -1.31 45.40 1.43
CA THR A 111 -0.18 44.50 1.28
C THR A 111 -0.60 43.38 0.34
N ALA A 112 0.28 43.02 -0.60
CA ALA A 112 0.12 41.82 -1.41
C ALA A 112 0.80 40.68 -0.65
N LEU A 113 0.10 39.55 -0.53
CA LEU A 113 0.73 38.34 -0.02
C LEU A 113 1.67 37.80 -1.10
N VAL A 114 2.79 37.24 -0.66
CA VAL A 114 3.61 36.38 -1.50
C VAL A 114 2.77 35.14 -1.79
N VAL A 115 2.58 34.87 -3.07
CA VAL A 115 1.87 33.70 -3.57
C VAL A 115 2.92 32.82 -4.23
N SER A 116 3.12 31.63 -3.70
CA SER A 116 4.01 30.63 -4.29
C SER A 116 3.21 29.36 -4.56
N GLU A 117 3.75 28.50 -5.42
CA GLU A 117 3.31 27.12 -5.41
C GLU A 117 3.41 26.60 -3.96
N PRO A 118 2.43 25.82 -3.50
CA PRO A 118 2.56 25.14 -2.22
C PRO A 118 3.90 24.42 -2.25
N VAL A 119 4.64 24.48 -1.15
CA VAL A 119 5.54 23.37 -0.89
C VAL A 119 4.56 22.21 -0.73
N GLU A 120 4.48 21.33 -1.72
CA GLU A 120 3.85 20.04 -1.51
C GLU A 120 4.56 19.47 -0.28
N GLU A 121 3.88 19.49 0.88
CA GLU A 121 3.99 18.33 1.74
C GLU A 121 3.46 17.22 0.86
N GLU A 122 4.40 16.63 0.13
CA GLU A 122 4.32 15.33 -0.49
C GLU A 122 3.48 14.52 0.49
N HIS A 123 2.32 14.04 0.05
CA HIS A 123 1.54 13.11 0.85
C HIS A 123 2.44 11.90 1.01
N ARG A 124 3.24 11.91 2.08
CA ARG A 124 4.12 10.84 2.49
C ARG A 124 3.25 10.04 3.45
N PRO A 125 2.61 8.97 2.99
CA PRO A 125 1.89 8.04 3.86
C PRO A 125 2.79 7.52 5.00
N PHE A 126 4.11 7.62 4.83
CA PHE A 126 5.07 7.46 5.91
C PHE A 126 5.62 8.80 6.43
N GLY A 127 5.88 8.88 7.74
CA GLY A 127 6.53 10.05 8.35
C GLY A 127 7.92 10.36 7.77
N PRO A 128 8.47 11.55 8.02
CA PRO A 128 9.76 11.98 7.44
C PRO A 128 10.95 11.09 7.87
N ASP A 129 10.81 10.33 8.95
CA ASP A 129 11.81 9.41 9.49
C ASP A 129 11.63 7.97 8.98
N ALA A 130 10.80 7.72 7.96
CA ALA A 130 10.55 6.36 7.46
C ALA A 130 11.66 5.83 6.52
N ASP A 131 12.91 5.96 6.97
CA ASP A 131 14.11 5.62 6.21
C ASP A 131 15.27 5.24 7.13
N ALA A 132 16.46 5.06 6.55
CA ALA A 132 17.66 4.70 7.30
C ALA A 132 17.99 5.69 8.43
N SER A 133 17.63 6.96 8.33
CA SER A 133 17.86 7.93 9.40
C SER A 133 16.96 7.68 10.61
N GLY A 134 15.70 7.26 10.40
CA GLY A 134 14.82 6.84 11.49
C GLY A 134 15.30 5.55 12.16
N ALA A 135 15.80 4.60 11.37
CA ALA A 135 16.43 3.39 11.92
C ALA A 135 17.67 3.72 12.76
N ASP A 136 18.56 4.60 12.29
CA ASP A 136 19.73 5.07 13.04
C ASP A 136 19.33 5.70 14.40
N GLN A 137 18.26 6.50 14.39
CA GLN A 137 17.70 7.08 15.61
C GLN A 137 17.16 5.99 16.56
N ALA A 138 16.47 4.98 16.04
CA ALA A 138 15.97 3.86 16.84
C ALA A 138 17.12 3.04 17.45
N PHE A 139 18.17 2.74 16.70
CA PHE A 139 19.38 2.08 17.23
C PHE A 139 20.06 2.91 18.32
N ALA A 140 20.15 4.23 18.16
CA ALA A 140 20.71 5.11 19.17
C ALA A 140 19.88 5.10 20.47
N ARG A 141 18.55 5.11 20.37
CA ARG A 141 17.66 4.98 21.52
C ARG A 141 17.78 3.60 22.18
N ALA A 142 17.85 2.53 21.40
CA ALA A 142 17.98 1.16 21.88
C ALA A 142 19.25 0.95 22.70
N LYS A 143 20.38 1.55 22.29
CA LYS A 143 21.62 1.55 23.08
C LYS A 143 21.48 2.21 24.46
N THR A 144 20.54 3.16 24.59
CA THR A 144 20.29 3.89 25.83
C THR A 144 19.22 3.21 26.70
N SER A 145 18.15 2.71 26.08
CA SER A 145 17.01 2.10 26.77
C SER A 145 17.23 0.62 27.10
N GLY A 146 18.12 -0.06 26.37
CA GLY A 146 18.32 -1.51 26.45
C GLY A 146 17.21 -2.33 25.76
N ARG A 147 16.27 -1.65 25.08
CA ARG A 147 15.21 -2.27 24.29
C ARG A 147 15.73 -2.76 22.94
N ALA A 148 15.07 -3.76 22.36
CA ALA A 148 15.35 -4.18 20.98
C ALA A 148 14.81 -3.14 19.99
N VAL A 149 15.29 -3.16 18.75
CA VAL A 149 14.73 -2.34 17.66
C VAL A 149 13.78 -3.21 16.85
N LEU A 150 12.58 -2.69 16.61
CA LEU A 150 11.61 -3.28 15.69
C LEU A 150 11.68 -2.51 14.37
N LEU A 151 12.18 -3.16 13.32
CA LEU A 151 12.23 -2.60 11.98
C LEU A 151 11.03 -3.11 11.18
N ASP A 152 10.15 -2.22 10.72
CA ASP A 152 9.05 -2.53 9.81
C ASP A 152 9.40 -2.09 8.39
N PHE A 153 9.75 -3.05 7.52
CA PHE A 153 9.91 -2.78 6.10
C PHE A 153 8.52 -2.81 5.44
N SER A 154 8.06 -1.62 5.05
CA SER A 154 6.66 -1.37 4.70
C SER A 154 6.55 -0.67 3.34
N ALA A 155 5.36 -0.68 2.74
CA ALA A 155 5.12 0.05 1.51
C ALA A 155 3.67 0.52 1.41
N VAL A 156 3.47 1.67 0.77
CA VAL A 156 2.16 2.30 0.62
C VAL A 156 1.20 1.43 -0.19
N TRP A 157 1.76 0.84 -1.24
CA TRP A 157 1.07 -0.03 -2.19
C TRP A 157 0.75 -1.41 -1.63
N CYS A 158 1.19 -1.73 -0.41
CA CYS A 158 1.15 -3.07 0.15
C CYS A 158 -0.03 -3.20 1.13
N PRO A 159 -1.13 -3.88 0.74
CA PRO A 159 -2.29 -4.06 1.63
C PRO A 159 -1.94 -4.68 3.00
N PRO A 160 -1.17 -5.79 3.11
CA PRO A 160 -0.84 -6.34 4.42
C PRO A 160 0.04 -5.40 5.26
N CYS A 161 0.82 -4.52 4.63
CA CYS A 161 1.61 -3.52 5.34
C CYS A 161 0.70 -2.45 5.97
N ASN A 162 -0.28 -1.98 5.22
CA ASN A 162 -1.26 -1.02 5.72
C ASN A 162 -2.13 -1.63 6.83
N LEU A 163 -2.51 -2.91 6.72
CA LEU A 163 -3.21 -3.63 7.79
C LEU A 163 -2.36 -3.74 9.06
N LEU A 164 -1.09 -4.11 8.94
CA LEU A 164 -0.15 -4.13 10.07
C LEU A 164 -0.02 -2.74 10.73
N GLY A 165 0.11 -1.70 9.90
CA GLY A 165 0.14 -0.31 10.33
C GLY A 165 -1.07 0.04 11.19
N THR A 166 -2.28 -0.19 10.67
CA THR A 166 -3.55 0.17 11.33
C THR A 166 -3.87 -0.69 12.54
N GLU A 167 -3.71 -2.01 12.45
CA GLU A 167 -4.19 -2.94 13.49
C GLU A 167 -3.20 -3.16 14.65
N VAL A 168 -1.93 -2.84 14.44
CA VAL A 168 -0.85 -3.06 15.42
C VAL A 168 -0.03 -1.80 15.68
N LEU A 169 0.70 -1.29 14.68
CA LEU A 169 1.73 -0.26 14.91
C LEU A 169 1.14 1.09 15.34
N HIS A 170 -0.03 1.43 14.80
CA HIS A 170 -0.74 2.69 15.04
C HIS A 170 -2.11 2.48 15.69
N ALA A 171 -2.40 1.28 16.17
CA ALA A 171 -3.67 0.96 16.79
C ALA A 171 -3.93 1.83 18.03
N ASP A 172 -5.18 2.25 18.19
CA ASP A 172 -5.70 2.87 19.42
C ASP A 172 -6.81 1.98 20.00
N PRO A 173 -6.63 1.38 21.21
CA PRO A 173 -5.51 1.59 22.13
C PRO A 173 -4.18 0.97 21.67
N HIS A 174 -3.08 1.65 22.01
CA HIS A 174 -1.72 1.20 21.74
C HIS A 174 -1.45 -0.17 22.37
N PRO A 175 -0.93 -1.17 21.60
CA PRO A 175 -0.54 -2.46 22.14
C PRO A 175 0.64 -2.36 23.12
N GLU A 176 0.51 -2.96 24.30
CA GLU A 176 1.57 -2.95 25.33
C GLU A 176 2.83 -3.69 24.90
N GLU A 177 2.72 -4.64 23.96
CA GLU A 177 3.84 -5.39 23.41
C GLU A 177 4.85 -4.46 22.70
N LEU A 178 4.38 -3.36 22.11
CA LEU A 178 5.25 -2.41 21.41
C LEU A 178 6.14 -1.60 22.36
N ASP A 179 5.79 -1.51 23.65
CA ASP A 179 6.60 -0.81 24.65
C ASP A 179 7.99 -1.44 24.85
N ALA A 180 8.15 -2.72 24.47
CA ALA A 180 9.41 -3.45 24.54
C ALA A 180 10.42 -3.02 23.46
N TYR A 181 10.03 -2.17 22.51
CA TYR A 181 10.80 -1.87 21.31
C TYR A 181 11.07 -0.38 21.09
N GLU A 182 12.16 -0.09 20.39
CA GLU A 182 12.31 1.14 19.61
C GLU A 182 11.83 0.84 18.18
N VAL A 183 10.68 1.38 17.79
CA VAL A 183 10.11 1.12 16.46
C VAL A 183 10.71 2.06 15.42
N ALA A 184 11.04 1.53 14.24
CA ALA A 184 11.36 2.29 13.04
C ALA A 184 10.67 1.66 11.82
N VAL A 185 9.97 2.48 11.05
CA VAL A 185 9.37 2.10 9.77
C VAL A 185 10.37 2.44 8.67
N LEU A 186 10.53 1.56 7.71
CA LEU A 186 11.37 1.75 6.53
C LEU A 186 10.49 1.64 5.30
N ASP A 187 10.30 2.76 4.62
CA ASP A 187 9.63 2.79 3.34
C ASP A 187 10.46 2.01 2.30
N ALA A 188 9.87 0.94 1.77
CA ALA A 188 10.44 0.09 0.74
C ALA A 188 10.81 0.88 -0.52
N ASP A 189 10.16 2.01 -0.75
CA ASP A 189 10.24 2.79 -1.96
C ASP A 189 11.25 3.94 -1.86
N ASN A 190 11.55 4.33 -0.62
CA ASN A 190 12.57 5.32 -0.34
C ASN A 190 13.97 4.72 -0.56
N ARG A 191 14.71 5.30 -1.51
CA ARG A 191 16.10 4.91 -1.82
C ARG A 191 17.02 4.92 -0.59
N ALA A 192 16.75 5.78 0.39
CA ALA A 192 17.51 5.82 1.64
C ALA A 192 17.36 4.52 2.47
N SER A 193 16.29 3.75 2.28
CA SER A 193 16.07 2.46 2.95
C SER A 193 16.81 1.29 2.28
N PHE A 194 17.35 1.47 1.05
CA PHE A 194 17.80 0.35 0.21
C PHE A 194 19.02 -0.38 0.79
N GLU A 195 19.93 0.34 1.44
CA GLU A 195 21.08 -0.29 2.09
C GLU A 195 20.63 -1.23 3.22
N LEU A 196 19.62 -0.84 4.00
CA LEU A 196 19.06 -1.68 5.06
C LEU A 196 18.28 -2.87 4.47
N LYS A 197 17.51 -2.65 3.39
CA LYS A 197 16.84 -3.76 2.67
C LYS A 197 17.84 -4.82 2.22
N GLN A 198 18.97 -4.38 1.64
CA GLN A 198 20.03 -5.28 1.21
C GLN A 198 20.74 -5.95 2.38
N ARG A 199 21.06 -5.19 3.44
CA ARG A 199 21.73 -5.72 4.64
C ARG A 199 20.93 -6.86 5.28
N TYR A 200 19.61 -6.73 5.32
CA TYR A 200 18.71 -7.68 5.97
C TYR A 200 18.00 -8.61 4.97
N ASP A 201 18.42 -8.66 3.70
CA ASP A 201 17.86 -9.55 2.69
C ASP A 201 16.31 -9.50 2.62
N ILE A 202 15.77 -8.30 2.41
CA ILE A 202 14.32 -8.06 2.38
C ILE A 202 13.79 -8.33 0.96
N GLY A 203 13.09 -9.45 0.79
CA GLY A 203 12.48 -9.86 -0.48
C GLY A 203 10.95 -9.72 -0.57
N SER A 204 10.30 -9.37 0.52
CA SER A 204 8.82 -9.39 0.66
C SER A 204 8.36 -8.34 1.68
N TYR A 205 7.08 -7.95 1.58
CA TYR A 205 6.52 -6.89 2.43
C TYR A 205 5.11 -7.28 2.94
N PRO A 206 4.76 -6.92 4.19
CA PRO A 206 5.69 -6.34 5.17
C PRO A 206 6.74 -7.38 5.59
N THR A 207 7.92 -6.91 5.96
CA THR A 207 8.88 -7.73 6.72
C THR A 207 9.20 -6.99 7.99
N VAL A 208 8.90 -7.61 9.13
CA VAL A 208 9.18 -7.06 10.46
C VAL A 208 10.35 -7.81 11.07
N LEU A 209 11.38 -7.08 11.47
CA LEU A 209 12.56 -7.64 12.15
C LEU A 209 12.64 -7.15 13.58
N VAL A 210 12.96 -8.06 14.48
CA VAL A 210 13.51 -7.71 15.79
C VAL A 210 15.01 -7.85 15.72
N VAL A 211 15.71 -6.74 15.93
CA VAL A 211 17.18 -6.68 15.96
C VAL A 211 17.65 -6.14 17.29
N ASP A 212 18.83 -6.55 17.75
CA ASP A 212 19.44 -5.93 18.93
C ASP A 212 20.03 -4.55 18.61
N ALA A 213 20.49 -3.85 19.66
CA ALA A 213 21.02 -2.50 19.55
C ALA A 213 22.29 -2.38 18.67
N ASP A 214 22.95 -3.50 18.36
CA ASP A 214 24.09 -3.57 17.44
C ASP A 214 23.66 -3.95 16.00
N GLY A 215 22.38 -4.21 15.81
CA GLY A 215 21.76 -4.53 14.53
C GLY A 215 21.90 -5.99 14.12
N ALA A 216 22.13 -6.91 15.06
CA ALA A 216 22.04 -8.34 14.80
C ALA A 216 20.58 -8.81 14.91
N GLU A 217 20.12 -9.55 13.89
CA GLU A 217 18.76 -10.08 13.82
C GLU A 217 18.52 -11.16 14.88
N LYS A 218 17.38 -11.06 15.56
CA LYS A 218 16.89 -12.04 16.54
C LYS A 218 15.74 -12.85 15.95
N ALA A 219 14.77 -12.15 15.41
CA ALA A 219 13.56 -12.74 14.84
C ALA A 219 13.13 -12.00 13.59
N ARG A 220 12.41 -12.71 12.73
CA ARG A 220 11.84 -12.22 11.48
C ARG A 220 10.39 -12.67 11.34
N MET A 221 9.53 -11.74 10.94
CA MET A 221 8.19 -12.02 10.47
C MET A 221 8.07 -11.47 9.06
N VAL A 222 7.74 -12.33 8.11
CA VAL A 222 7.40 -11.91 6.75
C VAL A 222 5.89 -12.05 6.58
N GLY A 223 5.26 -11.03 6.00
CA GLY A 223 3.81 -10.92 5.86
C GLY A 223 3.12 -10.42 7.13
N TYR A 224 1.79 -10.40 7.08
CA TYR A 224 0.94 -10.04 8.22
C TYR A 224 -0.09 -11.13 8.49
N PRO A 225 0.11 -11.98 9.51
CA PRO A 225 -0.79 -13.10 9.82
C PRO A 225 -2.04 -12.69 10.63
N GLY A 226 -2.33 -11.38 10.71
CA GLY A 226 -3.37 -10.82 11.56
C GLY A 226 -2.88 -10.43 12.95
N ARG A 227 -3.70 -9.62 13.64
CA ARG A 227 -3.33 -8.89 14.85
C ARG A 227 -2.85 -9.78 15.98
N GLU A 228 -3.64 -10.78 16.34
CA GLU A 228 -3.34 -11.61 17.52
C GLU A 228 -2.08 -12.46 17.35
N ALA A 229 -1.85 -12.98 16.14
CA ALA A 229 -0.64 -13.71 15.80
C ALA A 229 0.60 -12.80 15.83
N MET A 230 0.48 -11.57 15.27
CA MET A 230 1.55 -10.58 15.33
C MET A 230 1.89 -10.18 16.77
N LEU A 231 0.89 -9.91 17.62
CA LEU A 231 1.12 -9.60 19.04
C LEU A 231 1.73 -10.79 19.79
N GLY A 232 1.33 -12.03 19.47
CA GLY A 232 1.96 -13.25 19.97
C GLY A 232 3.46 -13.27 19.68
N TRP A 233 3.82 -13.10 18.40
CA TRP A 233 5.20 -13.07 17.96
C TRP A 233 6.00 -11.93 18.63
N LEU A 234 5.44 -10.72 18.73
CA LEU A 234 6.08 -9.58 19.40
C LEU A 234 6.37 -9.84 20.89
N ARG A 235 5.69 -10.77 21.57
CA ARG A 235 6.03 -11.12 22.97
C ARG A 235 7.26 -12.02 23.05
N GLU A 236 7.49 -12.84 22.04
CA GLU A 236 8.51 -13.90 22.04
C GLU A 236 9.78 -13.49 21.29
N ALA A 237 9.65 -12.66 20.26
CA ALA A 237 10.72 -12.22 19.37
C ALA A 237 12.00 -11.67 20.04
N PRO A 238 11.96 -10.92 21.17
CA PRO A 238 13.17 -10.43 21.82
C PRO A 238 14.08 -11.55 22.36
N ALA A 239 13.51 -12.73 22.60
CA ALA A 239 14.21 -13.90 23.11
C ALA A 239 14.55 -14.95 22.02
N SER A 240 14.07 -14.76 20.78
CA SER A 240 14.26 -15.70 19.66
C SER A 240 15.67 -15.61 19.05
N ASP A 241 16.12 -16.72 18.47
CA ASP A 241 17.31 -16.85 17.64
C ASP A 241 17.02 -17.37 16.22
N ASP A 242 15.75 -17.32 15.77
CA ASP A 242 15.28 -17.93 14.52
C ASP A 242 16.09 -17.48 13.30
N ALA A 243 16.44 -16.20 13.21
CA ALA A 243 17.23 -15.69 12.10
C ALA A 243 18.63 -16.32 12.03
N ALA A 244 19.25 -16.55 13.20
CA ALA A 244 20.53 -17.23 13.29
C ALA A 244 20.40 -18.73 12.96
N VAL A 245 19.29 -19.36 13.36
CA VAL A 245 18.97 -20.75 13.02
C VAL A 245 18.82 -20.88 11.50
N VAL A 246 18.05 -20.01 10.85
CA VAL A 246 17.85 -20.00 9.39
C VAL A 246 19.19 -19.86 8.67
N ALA A 247 20.03 -18.91 9.07
CA ALA A 247 21.35 -18.70 8.47
C ALA A 247 22.31 -19.90 8.68
N ALA A 248 22.19 -20.62 9.79
CA ALA A 248 22.96 -21.83 10.05
C ALA A 248 22.46 -23.06 9.26
N GLY A 249 21.23 -23.00 8.75
CA GLY A 249 20.58 -24.02 7.94
C GLY A 249 19.95 -25.17 8.74
N PRO A 250 19.14 -26.02 8.09
CA PRO A 250 18.32 -27.06 8.76
C PRO A 250 19.11 -28.04 9.62
N GLU A 251 20.35 -28.36 9.24
CA GLU A 251 21.19 -29.34 9.94
C GLU A 251 21.67 -28.85 11.31
N ALA A 252 21.70 -27.54 11.54
CA ALA A 252 22.11 -26.94 12.82
C ALA A 252 20.93 -26.78 13.80
N ALA A 253 19.69 -26.93 13.32
CA ALA A 253 18.49 -26.70 14.10
C ALA A 253 18.10 -27.91 14.95
N THR A 254 17.53 -27.63 16.13
CA THR A 254 16.76 -28.65 16.87
C THR A 254 15.47 -29.01 16.12
N PRO A 255 14.84 -30.17 16.40
CA PRO A 255 13.59 -30.54 15.75
C PRO A 255 12.46 -29.50 15.92
N ASP A 256 12.32 -28.91 17.11
CA ASP A 256 11.30 -27.88 17.36
C ASP A 256 11.62 -26.58 16.59
N GLN A 257 12.88 -26.13 16.57
CA GLN A 257 13.29 -24.99 15.75
C GLN A 257 13.04 -25.24 14.26
N ALA A 258 13.30 -26.45 13.79
CA ALA A 258 13.04 -26.80 12.40
C ALA A 258 11.54 -26.81 12.08
N ALA A 259 10.69 -27.25 13.00
CA ALA A 259 9.23 -27.18 12.85
C ALA A 259 8.74 -25.73 12.81
N HIS A 260 9.27 -24.88 13.68
CA HIS A 260 8.93 -23.46 13.73
C HIS A 260 9.33 -22.73 12.44
N VAL A 261 10.56 -22.94 11.95
CA VAL A 261 11.03 -22.36 10.69
C VAL A 261 10.23 -22.88 9.49
N ALA A 262 9.91 -24.18 9.46
CA ALA A 262 9.07 -24.74 8.41
C ALA A 262 7.68 -24.10 8.39
N TYR A 263 7.06 -23.91 9.56
CA TYR A 263 5.80 -23.21 9.70
C TYR A 263 5.89 -21.76 9.18
N ALA A 264 6.91 -21.02 9.60
CA ALA A 264 7.14 -19.65 9.15
C ALA A 264 7.26 -19.56 7.63
N LEU A 265 8.04 -20.45 7.00
CA LEU A 265 8.21 -20.47 5.54
C LEU A 265 6.91 -20.76 4.80
N VAL A 266 6.08 -21.71 5.25
CA VAL A 266 4.81 -22.00 4.56
C VAL A 266 3.81 -20.86 4.68
N THR A 267 3.76 -20.16 5.83
CA THR A 267 2.84 -19.00 5.98
C THR A 267 3.30 -17.78 5.20
N GLN A 268 4.55 -17.77 4.74
CA GLN A 268 5.12 -16.74 3.88
C GLN A 268 4.94 -17.04 2.38
N GLY A 269 4.38 -18.22 2.06
CA GLY A 269 4.23 -18.69 0.68
C GLY A 269 5.47 -19.39 0.11
N ASP A 270 6.49 -19.65 0.94
CA ASP A 270 7.76 -20.28 0.57
C ASP A 270 7.75 -21.78 0.92
N ALA A 271 6.64 -22.47 0.63
CA ALA A 271 6.47 -23.88 0.96
C ALA A 271 7.61 -24.76 0.42
N ASP A 272 8.11 -24.49 -0.79
CA ASP A 272 9.25 -25.22 -1.38
C ASP A 272 10.50 -25.24 -0.49
N GLU A 273 10.74 -24.19 0.29
CA GLU A 273 11.89 -24.10 1.20
C GLU A 273 11.63 -24.77 2.53
N ALA A 274 10.37 -24.96 2.93
CA ALA A 274 10.01 -25.62 4.17
C ALA A 274 10.34 -27.13 4.15
N GLY A 275 10.49 -27.75 2.98
CA GLY A 275 10.76 -29.19 2.83
C GLY A 275 12.02 -29.67 3.58
N PRO A 276 13.21 -29.08 3.34
CA PRO A 276 14.42 -29.38 4.11
C PRO A 276 14.27 -29.21 5.63
N TRP A 277 13.50 -28.23 6.08
CA TRP A 277 13.22 -28.00 7.50
C TRP A 277 12.28 -29.07 8.08
N LEU A 278 11.20 -29.41 7.37
CA LEU A 278 10.29 -30.48 7.75
C LEU A 278 11.01 -31.83 7.90
N ALA A 279 11.99 -32.12 7.05
CA ALA A 279 12.79 -33.34 7.15
C ALA A 279 13.59 -33.45 8.47
N ARG A 280 13.72 -32.37 9.23
CA ARG A 280 14.44 -32.29 10.52
C ARG A 280 13.51 -32.31 11.74
N THR A 281 12.21 -32.50 11.55
CA THR A 281 11.20 -32.43 12.62
C THR A 281 10.98 -33.75 13.36
N GLU A 282 11.77 -34.80 13.10
CA GLU A 282 11.68 -36.04 13.86
C GLU A 282 11.99 -35.79 15.34
N GLY A 283 11.01 -36.03 16.21
CA GLY A 283 11.11 -35.76 17.65
C GLY A 283 10.70 -34.34 18.06
N ALA A 284 10.23 -33.50 17.13
CA ALA A 284 9.62 -32.22 17.42
C ALA A 284 8.25 -32.40 18.12
N THR A 285 7.82 -31.34 18.79
CA THR A 285 6.50 -31.23 19.39
C THR A 285 5.43 -31.28 18.30
N ASP A 286 4.57 -32.30 18.34
CA ASP A 286 3.46 -32.45 17.40
C ASP A 286 2.30 -31.52 17.77
N GLY A 287 2.38 -30.29 17.28
CA GLY A 287 1.39 -29.21 17.49
C GLY A 287 0.97 -28.52 16.19
N ALA A 288 0.14 -27.49 16.30
CA ALA A 288 -0.50 -26.84 15.16
C ALA A 288 0.50 -26.33 14.10
N GLU A 289 1.62 -25.74 14.51
CA GLU A 289 2.65 -25.23 13.59
C GLU A 289 3.23 -26.33 12.69
N LEU A 290 3.68 -27.44 13.30
CA LEU A 290 4.20 -28.58 12.55
C LEU A 290 3.14 -29.16 11.61
N ARG A 291 1.88 -29.26 12.06
CA ARG A 291 0.79 -29.81 11.25
C ARG A 291 0.40 -28.90 10.07
N LEU A 292 0.41 -27.59 10.27
CA LEU A 292 0.20 -26.60 9.20
C LEU A 292 1.34 -26.68 8.17
N ALA A 293 2.59 -26.77 8.64
CA ALA A 293 3.74 -26.95 7.76
C ALA A 293 3.65 -28.24 6.94
N ARG A 294 3.23 -29.36 7.55
CA ARG A 294 2.97 -30.62 6.83
C ARG A 294 1.87 -30.47 5.79
N LEU A 295 0.74 -29.85 6.15
CA LEU A 295 -0.39 -29.65 5.24
C LEU A 295 -0.01 -28.88 3.98
N ALA A 296 0.81 -27.83 4.11
CA ALA A 296 1.30 -27.04 2.98
C ALA A 296 2.21 -27.81 2.01
N LEU A 297 2.71 -28.99 2.41
CA LEU A 297 3.66 -29.81 1.65
C LEU A 297 3.14 -31.23 1.40
N GLY A 298 1.83 -31.35 1.16
CA GLY A 298 1.18 -32.64 0.85
C GLY A 298 0.81 -33.44 2.10
N GLY A 299 0.40 -32.74 3.17
CA GLY A 299 -0.05 -33.35 4.42
C GLY A 299 -1.35 -34.15 4.28
N THR A 300 -1.77 -34.77 5.36
CA THR A 300 -2.81 -35.81 5.34
C THR A 300 -4.16 -35.34 5.88
N ALA A 301 -5.22 -36.12 5.60
CA ALA A 301 -6.51 -35.96 6.26
C ALA A 301 -6.41 -36.01 7.80
N ASP A 302 -5.44 -36.74 8.36
CA ASP A 302 -5.19 -36.79 9.81
C ASP A 302 -4.64 -35.46 10.36
N ASP A 303 -3.84 -34.74 9.57
CA ASP A 303 -3.36 -33.39 9.93
C ASP A 303 -4.53 -32.41 9.95
N ALA A 304 -5.36 -32.44 8.91
CA ALA A 304 -6.56 -31.61 8.80
C ALA A 304 -7.56 -31.88 9.95
N ALA A 305 -7.84 -33.16 10.22
CA ALA A 305 -8.73 -33.56 11.31
C ALA A 305 -8.22 -33.12 12.68
N TRP A 306 -6.91 -33.23 12.92
CA TRP A 306 -6.31 -32.79 14.17
C TRP A 306 -6.44 -31.28 14.37
N ILE A 307 -6.16 -30.47 13.34
CA ILE A 307 -6.32 -29.00 13.41
C ILE A 307 -7.77 -28.64 13.67
N ALA A 308 -8.71 -29.24 12.93
CA ALA A 308 -10.14 -29.02 13.11
C ALA A 308 -10.62 -29.27 14.55
N GLU A 309 -10.03 -30.25 15.24
CA GLU A 309 -10.39 -30.62 16.62
C GLU A 309 -9.64 -29.81 17.69
N HIS A 310 -8.34 -29.60 17.52
CA HIS A 310 -7.45 -29.11 18.58
C HIS A 310 -7.02 -27.65 18.41
N ALA A 311 -7.10 -27.11 17.19
CA ALA A 311 -6.73 -25.74 16.84
C ALA A 311 -7.75 -25.12 15.87
N PRO A 312 -9.04 -25.03 16.26
CA PRO A 312 -10.11 -24.63 15.35
C PRO A 312 -9.94 -23.19 14.83
N ASP A 313 -9.28 -22.31 15.59
CA ASP A 313 -8.88 -20.95 15.18
C ASP A 313 -7.88 -20.95 14.01
N ARG A 314 -7.15 -22.05 13.80
CA ARG A 314 -6.21 -22.22 12.68
C ARG A 314 -6.83 -22.91 11.47
N ALA A 315 -8.12 -23.26 11.51
CA ALA A 315 -8.76 -24.02 10.45
C ALA A 315 -8.82 -23.26 9.12
N LEU A 316 -8.98 -21.93 9.14
CA LEU A 316 -8.96 -21.11 7.93
C LEU A 316 -7.59 -21.17 7.25
N LEU A 317 -6.52 -20.86 8.00
CA LEU A 317 -5.15 -20.94 7.51
C LEU A 317 -4.82 -22.35 7.01
N ALA A 318 -5.25 -23.40 7.73
CA ALA A 318 -5.06 -24.78 7.30
C ALA A 318 -5.73 -25.07 5.95
N ALA A 319 -6.95 -24.57 5.72
CA ALA A 319 -7.63 -24.73 4.44
C ALA A 319 -6.93 -23.96 3.30
N MET A 320 -6.36 -22.79 3.59
CA MET A 320 -5.64 -21.97 2.61
C MET A 320 -4.31 -22.59 2.18
N VAL A 321 -3.55 -23.15 3.12
CA VAL A 321 -2.23 -23.75 2.80
C VAL A 321 -2.34 -25.17 2.26
N ALA A 322 -3.43 -25.87 2.55
CA ALA A 322 -3.67 -27.25 2.10
C ALA A 322 -4.30 -27.31 0.69
N ASP A 323 -3.73 -26.60 -0.29
CA ASP A 323 -4.29 -26.51 -1.65
C ASP A 323 -4.44 -27.91 -2.29
N ASP A 324 -3.39 -28.73 -2.21
CA ASP A 324 -3.39 -30.13 -2.67
C ASP A 324 -4.46 -31.01 -1.99
N LEU A 325 -4.87 -30.66 -0.76
CA LEU A 325 -5.87 -31.41 -0.01
C LEU A 325 -7.27 -31.21 -0.60
N SER A 326 -7.55 -30.04 -1.18
CA SER A 326 -8.84 -29.75 -1.81
C SER A 326 -9.13 -30.73 -2.96
N GLU A 327 -8.10 -31.15 -3.69
CA GLU A 327 -8.19 -32.15 -4.76
C GLU A 327 -8.06 -33.60 -4.26
N SER A 328 -7.08 -33.86 -3.39
CA SER A 328 -6.73 -35.23 -2.97
C SER A 328 -7.68 -35.81 -1.92
N ASP A 329 -8.18 -35.00 -0.99
CA ASP A 329 -9.25 -35.35 -0.05
C ASP A 329 -10.21 -34.17 0.17
N PRO A 330 -11.16 -33.97 -0.76
CA PRO A 330 -12.12 -32.87 -0.67
C PRO A 330 -12.99 -32.91 0.59
N ALA A 331 -13.13 -34.07 1.24
CA ALA A 331 -13.93 -34.19 2.46
C ALA A 331 -13.17 -33.64 3.68
N ALA A 332 -11.88 -33.95 3.79
CA ALA A 332 -11.01 -33.39 4.82
C ALA A 332 -10.89 -31.87 4.69
N TRP A 333 -10.65 -31.36 3.47
CA TRP A 333 -10.59 -29.93 3.20
C TRP A 333 -11.91 -29.20 3.53
N ARG A 334 -13.07 -29.75 3.11
CA ARG A 334 -14.38 -29.19 3.49
C ARG A 334 -14.59 -29.17 5.00
N GLY A 335 -14.10 -30.18 5.73
CA GLY A 335 -14.14 -30.20 7.19
C GLY A 335 -13.40 -29.02 7.83
N LEU A 336 -12.25 -28.64 7.29
CA LEU A 336 -11.51 -27.43 7.73
C LEU A 336 -12.35 -26.17 7.46
N VAL A 337 -12.89 -26.01 6.26
CA VAL A 337 -13.72 -24.85 5.90
C VAL A 337 -14.99 -24.76 6.77
N GLU A 338 -15.64 -25.87 7.10
CA GLU A 338 -16.79 -25.89 8.01
C GLU A 338 -16.43 -25.49 9.45
N VAL A 339 -15.22 -25.81 9.92
CA VAL A 339 -14.72 -25.31 11.21
C VAL A 339 -14.42 -23.82 11.10
N ALA A 340 -13.69 -23.41 10.05
CA ALA A 340 -13.34 -22.01 9.77
C ALA A 340 -14.60 -21.13 9.75
N ALA A 341 -15.65 -21.53 9.03
CA ALA A 341 -16.92 -20.81 8.96
C ALA A 341 -17.61 -20.59 10.32
N ARG A 342 -17.36 -21.46 11.31
CA ARG A 342 -17.92 -21.32 12.66
C ARG A 342 -17.12 -20.35 13.53
N VAL A 343 -15.80 -20.27 13.32
CA VAL A 343 -14.90 -19.47 14.16
C VAL A 343 -14.54 -18.12 13.57
N ALA A 344 -14.53 -17.98 12.24
CA ALA A 344 -14.12 -16.78 11.52
C ALA A 344 -14.95 -15.56 11.92
N ARG A 345 -14.30 -14.40 12.07
CA ARG A 345 -14.93 -13.13 12.44
C ARG A 345 -14.43 -12.01 11.54
N GLY A 346 -15.23 -10.95 11.40
CA GLY A 346 -14.83 -9.79 10.60
C GLY A 346 -14.53 -10.18 9.15
N THR A 347 -13.41 -9.70 8.64
CA THR A 347 -12.96 -9.94 7.26
C THR A 347 -12.60 -11.39 6.97
N GLU A 348 -12.22 -12.20 7.96
CA GLU A 348 -11.98 -13.65 7.78
C GLU A 348 -13.22 -14.38 7.24
N GLN A 349 -14.42 -13.82 7.47
CA GLN A 349 -15.64 -14.39 6.90
C GLN A 349 -15.69 -14.23 5.37
N ALA A 350 -15.05 -13.19 4.81
CA ALA A 350 -14.91 -13.03 3.37
C ALA A 350 -13.95 -14.08 2.80
N ASP A 351 -12.82 -14.37 3.46
CA ASP A 351 -11.88 -15.43 3.04
C ASP A 351 -12.59 -16.79 3.00
N VAL A 352 -13.39 -17.13 4.01
CA VAL A 352 -14.18 -18.38 4.02
C VAL A 352 -15.14 -18.45 2.84
N LEU A 353 -15.82 -17.35 2.52
CA LEU A 353 -16.78 -17.30 1.41
C LEU A 353 -16.08 -17.42 0.06
N GLU A 354 -14.95 -16.73 -0.12
CA GLU A 354 -14.11 -16.77 -1.31
C GLU A 354 -13.53 -18.18 -1.54
N LEU A 355 -12.88 -18.77 -0.52
CA LEU A 355 -12.36 -20.14 -0.60
C LEU A 355 -13.46 -21.15 -0.96
N THR A 356 -14.67 -20.96 -0.42
CA THR A 356 -15.81 -21.83 -0.76
C THR A 356 -16.25 -21.61 -2.21
N ALA A 357 -16.23 -20.36 -2.69
CA ALA A 357 -16.59 -20.01 -4.07
C ALA A 357 -15.62 -20.60 -5.10
N ASP A 358 -14.32 -20.58 -4.81
CA ASP A 358 -13.27 -21.08 -5.71
C ASP A 358 -13.41 -22.58 -6.00
N GLN A 359 -14.05 -23.34 -5.10
CA GLN A 359 -14.31 -24.77 -5.27
C GLN A 359 -15.61 -25.09 -6.02
N LEU A 360 -16.42 -24.08 -6.33
CA LEU A 360 -17.65 -24.25 -7.09
C LEU A 360 -17.41 -24.04 -8.58
N PRO A 361 -18.14 -24.74 -9.46
CA PRO A 361 -18.14 -24.40 -10.88
C PRO A 361 -18.74 -23.00 -11.11
N GLU A 362 -18.29 -22.34 -12.17
CA GLU A 362 -18.83 -21.04 -12.55
C GLU A 362 -20.36 -21.04 -12.66
N GLY A 363 -21.00 -20.18 -11.87
CA GLY A 363 -22.46 -20.14 -11.82
C GLY A 363 -23.03 -19.19 -10.77
N PRO A 364 -24.38 -19.16 -10.64
CA PRO A 364 -25.06 -18.24 -9.73
C PRO A 364 -24.70 -18.46 -8.25
N GLU A 365 -24.44 -19.69 -7.84
CA GLU A 365 -24.08 -20.03 -6.46
C GLU A 365 -22.69 -19.51 -6.09
N GLN A 366 -21.70 -19.75 -6.96
CA GLN A 366 -20.35 -19.19 -6.82
C GLN A 366 -20.39 -17.65 -6.74
N ARG A 367 -21.09 -17.00 -7.66
CA ARG A 367 -21.20 -15.53 -7.67
C ARG A 367 -21.85 -14.97 -6.42
N ALA A 368 -22.85 -15.67 -5.87
CA ALA A 368 -23.50 -15.26 -4.63
C ALA A 368 -22.54 -15.32 -3.42
N LEU A 369 -21.60 -16.26 -3.40
CA LEU A 369 -20.56 -16.32 -2.38
C LEU A 369 -19.57 -15.16 -2.52
N TYR A 370 -19.09 -14.85 -3.73
CA TYR A 370 -18.25 -13.67 -3.95
C TYR A 370 -18.98 -12.35 -3.62
N GLU A 371 -20.28 -12.25 -3.91
CA GLU A 371 -21.09 -11.09 -3.53
C GLU A 371 -21.21 -10.97 -1.99
N GLY A 372 -21.37 -12.10 -1.30
CA GLY A 372 -21.32 -12.17 0.15
C GLY A 372 -19.97 -11.74 0.72
N ALA A 373 -18.87 -12.23 0.16
CA ALA A 373 -17.50 -11.84 0.53
C ALA A 373 -17.30 -10.34 0.34
N ALA A 374 -17.69 -9.78 -0.81
CA ALA A 374 -17.61 -8.35 -1.08
C ALA A 374 -18.42 -7.53 -0.06
N ALA A 375 -19.59 -8.02 0.36
CA ALA A 375 -20.40 -7.35 1.38
C ALA A 375 -19.73 -7.35 2.76
N VAL A 376 -19.07 -8.45 3.14
CA VAL A 376 -18.28 -8.54 4.38
C VAL A 376 -17.14 -7.52 4.34
N VAL A 377 -16.32 -7.51 3.28
CA VAL A 377 -15.21 -6.55 3.17
C VAL A 377 -15.72 -5.11 3.12
N THR A 378 -16.83 -4.85 2.42
CA THR A 378 -17.48 -3.52 2.42
C THR A 378 -17.88 -3.09 3.83
N SER A 379 -18.30 -4.02 4.69
CA SER A 379 -18.69 -3.71 6.07
C SER A 379 -17.52 -3.39 6.99
N ALA A 380 -16.29 -3.74 6.59
CA ALA A 380 -15.06 -3.38 7.29
C ALA A 380 -14.55 -1.98 6.93
N LEU A 381 -15.09 -1.37 5.88
CA LEU A 381 -14.74 -0.01 5.48
C LEU A 381 -15.20 1.01 6.53
N THR A 382 -14.28 1.89 6.88
CA THR A 382 -14.42 2.93 7.90
C THR A 382 -14.95 4.24 7.32
N GLY A 383 -14.80 4.42 6.00
CA GLY A 383 -15.05 5.68 5.30
C GLY A 383 -13.87 6.66 5.35
N VAL A 384 -12.79 6.31 6.05
CA VAL A 384 -11.52 7.04 6.03
C VAL A 384 -10.69 6.46 4.89
N PRO A 385 -10.36 7.22 3.83
CA PRO A 385 -9.70 6.67 2.66
C PRO A 385 -8.46 5.84 2.99
N ASP A 386 -7.52 6.38 3.78
CA ASP A 386 -6.24 5.71 4.02
C ASP A 386 -6.37 4.41 4.83
N GLU A 387 -7.36 4.33 5.74
CA GLU A 387 -7.69 3.09 6.45
C GLU A 387 -8.36 2.06 5.53
N ASP A 388 -9.12 2.53 4.54
CA ASP A 388 -9.88 1.71 3.61
C ASP A 388 -9.05 1.22 2.41
N LYS A 389 -7.94 1.90 2.13
CA LYS A 389 -7.00 1.63 1.04
C LYS A 389 -6.61 0.15 0.85
N PRO A 390 -6.29 -0.64 1.92
CA PRO A 390 -5.88 -2.04 1.77
C PRO A 390 -6.96 -2.92 1.13
N TRP A 391 -8.24 -2.58 1.35
CA TRP A 391 -9.37 -3.42 0.97
C TRP A 391 -9.78 -3.24 -0.49
N ILE A 392 -9.39 -2.14 -1.13
CA ILE A 392 -9.85 -1.74 -2.46
C ILE A 392 -9.49 -2.78 -3.53
N GLY A 393 -8.26 -3.29 -3.52
CA GLY A 393 -7.82 -4.31 -4.48
C GLY A 393 -8.63 -5.60 -4.35
N TRP A 394 -8.86 -6.05 -3.11
CA TRP A 394 -9.66 -7.25 -2.84
C TRP A 394 -11.13 -7.04 -3.22
N LEU A 395 -11.73 -5.91 -2.85
CA LEU A 395 -13.10 -5.57 -3.25
C LEU A 395 -13.27 -5.51 -4.78
N SER A 396 -12.28 -4.99 -5.50
CA SER A 396 -12.28 -5.00 -6.96
C SER A 396 -12.31 -6.44 -7.49
N HIS A 397 -11.45 -7.32 -6.97
CA HIS A 397 -11.44 -8.73 -7.35
C HIS A 397 -12.80 -9.41 -7.07
N LEU A 398 -13.33 -9.24 -5.86
CA LEU A 398 -14.61 -9.84 -5.46
C LEU A 398 -15.78 -9.32 -6.31
N HIS A 399 -15.78 -8.04 -6.67
CA HIS A 399 -16.80 -7.49 -7.58
C HIS A 399 -16.69 -8.05 -9.00
N GLU A 400 -15.48 -8.23 -9.53
CA GLU A 400 -15.27 -8.90 -10.81
C GLU A 400 -15.78 -10.35 -10.76
N ALA A 401 -15.36 -11.12 -9.76
CA ALA A 401 -15.71 -12.52 -9.57
C ALA A 401 -17.22 -12.74 -9.34
N ALA A 402 -17.89 -11.79 -8.67
CA ALA A 402 -19.35 -11.77 -8.53
C ALA A 402 -20.11 -11.45 -9.85
N GLY A 403 -19.40 -11.11 -10.93
CA GLY A 403 -20.01 -10.74 -12.21
C GLY A 403 -20.39 -9.26 -12.32
N HIS A 404 -19.70 -8.39 -11.58
CA HIS A 404 -19.86 -6.94 -11.60
C HIS A 404 -18.59 -6.20 -12.02
N PRO A 405 -17.98 -6.50 -13.18
CA PRO A 405 -16.69 -5.94 -13.57
C PRO A 405 -16.70 -4.41 -13.72
N GLU A 406 -17.81 -3.82 -14.19
CA GLU A 406 -17.93 -2.35 -14.27
C GLU A 406 -17.99 -1.67 -12.89
N ARG A 407 -18.38 -2.40 -11.84
CA ARG A 407 -18.29 -1.90 -10.46
C ARG A 407 -16.84 -1.95 -9.97
N ALA A 408 -16.11 -3.00 -10.32
CA ALA A 408 -14.68 -3.12 -10.03
C ALA A 408 -13.86 -2.01 -10.72
N VAL A 409 -14.13 -1.73 -12.01
CA VAL A 409 -13.49 -0.62 -12.75
C VAL A 409 -13.71 0.72 -12.04
N ARG A 410 -14.96 1.08 -11.73
CA ARG A 410 -15.26 2.36 -11.06
C ARG A 410 -14.58 2.48 -9.70
N LEU A 411 -14.57 1.39 -8.92
CA LEU A 411 -13.89 1.36 -7.62
C LEU A 411 -12.39 1.68 -7.76
N LEU A 412 -11.72 1.13 -8.77
CA LEU A 412 -10.31 1.39 -9.04
C LEU A 412 -10.06 2.78 -9.63
N GLU A 413 -10.95 3.28 -10.49
CA GLU A 413 -10.87 4.66 -11.02
C GLU A 413 -11.02 5.71 -9.90
N ASP A 414 -11.97 5.49 -8.98
CA ASP A 414 -12.17 6.34 -7.80
C ASP A 414 -10.93 6.29 -6.88
N ALA A 415 -10.32 5.12 -6.71
CA ALA A 415 -9.09 4.96 -5.96
C ALA A 415 -7.90 5.68 -6.61
N VAL A 416 -7.73 5.55 -7.94
CA VAL A 416 -6.75 6.31 -8.72
C VAL A 416 -6.93 7.82 -8.53
N ALA A 417 -8.17 8.31 -8.52
CA ALA A 417 -8.45 9.73 -8.32
C ALA A 417 -8.15 10.19 -6.87
N THR A 418 -8.35 9.29 -5.90
CA THR A 418 -8.10 9.56 -4.47
C THR A 418 -6.60 9.56 -4.16
N TRP A 419 -5.83 8.65 -4.76
CA TRP A 419 -4.39 8.51 -4.59
C TRP A 419 -3.65 8.58 -5.94
N PRO A 420 -3.46 9.80 -6.51
CA PRO A 420 -2.93 9.95 -7.87
C PRO A 420 -1.48 9.47 -8.04
N ASP A 421 -0.71 9.42 -6.96
CA ASP A 421 0.70 9.01 -6.92
C ASP A 421 0.89 7.52 -6.58
N GLU A 422 -0.21 6.75 -6.44
CA GLU A 422 -0.20 5.34 -6.10
C GLU A 422 -0.38 4.46 -7.35
N PRO A 423 0.67 3.75 -7.82
CA PRO A 423 0.57 2.91 -9.03
C PRO A 423 -0.25 1.64 -8.84
N THR A 424 -0.54 1.21 -7.62
CA THR A 424 -1.17 -0.09 -7.33
C THR A 424 -2.54 -0.26 -7.96
N PHE A 425 -3.35 0.80 -7.93
CA PHE A 425 -4.69 0.74 -8.49
C PHE A 425 -4.65 0.60 -10.02
N ASP A 426 -3.66 1.21 -10.68
CA ASP A 426 -3.42 0.99 -12.11
C ASP A 426 -2.95 -0.44 -12.41
N LEU A 427 -2.15 -1.03 -11.52
CA LEU A 427 -1.71 -2.44 -11.64
C LEU A 427 -2.87 -3.43 -11.50
N TYR A 428 -3.97 -3.07 -10.82
CA TYR A 428 -5.21 -3.83 -10.81
C TYR A 428 -6.13 -3.48 -12.00
N LEU A 429 -6.21 -2.20 -12.35
CA LEU A 429 -7.15 -1.67 -13.35
C LEU A 429 -6.77 -2.09 -14.78
N SER A 430 -5.49 -1.99 -15.14
CA SER A 430 -5.06 -2.34 -16.51
C SER A 430 -5.38 -3.80 -16.88
N PRO A 431 -5.04 -4.83 -16.07
CA PRO A 431 -5.42 -6.21 -16.38
C PRO A 431 -6.94 -6.44 -16.44
N LEU A 432 -7.70 -5.77 -15.57
CA LEU A 432 -9.17 -5.83 -15.58
C LEU A 432 -9.73 -5.27 -16.89
N LEU A 433 -9.24 -4.11 -17.34
CA LEU A 433 -9.67 -3.49 -18.60
C LEU A 433 -9.35 -4.38 -19.82
N LEU A 434 -8.21 -5.09 -19.82
CA LEU A 434 -7.89 -6.05 -20.88
C LEU A 434 -8.87 -7.23 -20.92
N ARG A 435 -9.25 -7.78 -19.75
CA ARG A 435 -10.28 -8.83 -19.67
C ARG A 435 -11.66 -8.36 -20.17
N LEU A 436 -11.89 -7.04 -20.14
CA LEU A 436 -13.11 -6.40 -20.66
C LEU A 436 -13.00 -5.91 -22.11
N ASP A 437 -11.94 -6.28 -22.83
CA ASP A 437 -11.70 -5.87 -24.23
C ASP A 437 -11.62 -4.33 -24.40
N ARG A 438 -10.99 -3.65 -23.42
CA ARG A 438 -10.76 -2.18 -23.39
C ARG A 438 -9.26 -1.84 -23.44
N PRO A 439 -8.50 -2.25 -24.47
CA PRO A 439 -7.04 -2.21 -24.46
C PRO A 439 -6.45 -0.79 -24.53
N GLU A 440 -7.14 0.19 -25.14
CA GLU A 440 -6.69 1.59 -25.12
C GLU A 440 -6.73 2.20 -23.71
N GLU A 441 -7.76 1.88 -22.95
CA GLU A 441 -7.90 2.36 -21.57
C GLU A 441 -6.90 1.64 -20.65
N ALA A 442 -6.71 0.33 -20.87
CA ALA A 442 -5.67 -0.43 -20.18
C ALA A 442 -4.28 0.15 -20.43
N LEU A 443 -3.96 0.51 -21.68
CA LEU A 443 -2.69 1.15 -22.01
C LEU A 443 -2.50 2.48 -21.27
N ALA A 444 -3.53 3.33 -21.21
CA ALA A 444 -3.46 4.60 -20.50
C ALA A 444 -3.22 4.43 -18.99
N SER A 445 -3.91 3.45 -18.37
CA SER A 445 -3.69 3.11 -16.96
C SER A 445 -2.28 2.54 -16.72
N ALA A 446 -1.82 1.61 -17.55
CA ALA A 446 -0.48 1.05 -17.44
C ALA A 446 0.64 2.11 -17.66
N GLU A 447 0.42 3.08 -18.55
CA GLU A 447 1.36 4.20 -18.74
C GLU A 447 1.49 5.08 -17.50
N ARG A 448 0.39 5.34 -16.81
CA ARG A 448 0.43 6.00 -15.50
C ARG A 448 1.21 5.17 -14.50
N ALA A 449 0.90 3.88 -14.37
CA ALA A 449 1.61 2.98 -13.47
C ALA A 449 3.13 2.99 -13.72
N VAL A 450 3.57 2.92 -14.98
CA VAL A 450 5.00 2.99 -15.34
C VAL A 450 5.64 4.32 -14.92
N SER A 451 4.93 5.44 -15.03
CA SER A 451 5.47 6.76 -14.65
C SER A 451 5.65 6.94 -13.14
N LEU A 452 4.93 6.15 -12.34
CA LEU A 452 4.90 6.24 -10.88
C LEU A 452 5.67 5.11 -10.18
N SER A 453 6.01 4.04 -10.89
CA SER A 453 6.58 2.83 -10.28
C SER A 453 8.11 2.81 -10.27
N TRP A 454 8.67 2.07 -9.31
CA TRP A 454 10.09 1.69 -9.23
C TRP A 454 10.19 0.22 -8.78
N ASP A 455 11.42 -0.33 -8.79
CA ASP A 455 11.74 -1.71 -8.40
C ASP A 455 10.74 -2.74 -8.99
N ASP A 456 10.20 -3.64 -8.15
CA ASP A 456 9.26 -4.68 -8.54
C ASP A 456 7.97 -4.14 -9.16
N ASN A 457 7.49 -2.98 -8.71
CA ASN A 457 6.30 -2.37 -9.29
C ASN A 457 6.57 -1.85 -10.70
N ALA A 458 7.79 -1.39 -11.00
CA ALA A 458 8.16 -1.03 -12.37
C ALA A 458 8.17 -2.26 -13.28
N LEU A 459 8.68 -3.41 -12.82
CA LEU A 459 8.60 -4.68 -13.56
C LEU A 459 7.14 -5.07 -13.86
N ARG A 460 6.25 -4.94 -12.86
CA ARG A 460 4.81 -5.23 -13.00
C ARG A 460 4.11 -4.24 -13.94
N ALA A 461 4.39 -2.95 -13.81
CA ALA A 461 3.82 -1.88 -14.63
C ALA A 461 4.22 -2.04 -16.09
N VAL A 462 5.49 -2.33 -16.36
CA VAL A 462 5.98 -2.62 -17.71
C VAL A 462 5.33 -3.87 -18.28
N ALA A 463 5.12 -4.91 -17.47
CA ALA A 463 4.40 -6.11 -17.91
C ALA A 463 2.95 -5.78 -18.30
N ALA A 464 2.22 -5.02 -17.47
CA ALA A 464 0.86 -4.58 -17.77
C ALA A 464 0.79 -3.73 -19.06
N LYS A 465 1.75 -2.82 -19.25
CA LYS A 465 1.86 -2.00 -20.47
C LYS A 465 2.15 -2.87 -21.70
N ALA A 466 3.04 -3.86 -21.57
CA ALA A 466 3.36 -4.80 -22.63
C ALA A 466 2.12 -5.63 -23.04
N ASP A 467 1.35 -6.12 -22.08
CA ASP A 467 0.10 -6.85 -22.33
C ASP A 467 -0.90 -5.99 -23.11
N ALA A 468 -1.10 -4.73 -22.71
CA ALA A 468 -1.96 -3.79 -23.43
C ALA A 468 -1.46 -3.47 -24.85
N LEU A 469 -0.14 -3.31 -25.03
CA LEU A 469 0.46 -3.10 -26.35
C LEU A 469 0.26 -4.33 -27.25
N ILE A 470 0.38 -5.55 -26.72
CA ILE A 470 0.16 -6.79 -27.47
C ILE A 470 -1.27 -6.88 -27.97
N ASP A 471 -2.27 -6.61 -27.12
CA ASP A 471 -3.69 -6.64 -27.50
C ASP A 471 -4.03 -5.54 -28.53
N LEU A 472 -3.29 -4.42 -28.54
CA LEU A 472 -3.36 -3.38 -29.59
C LEU A 472 -2.57 -3.73 -30.87
N GLY A 473 -1.98 -4.92 -30.97
CA GLY A 473 -1.18 -5.34 -32.13
C GLY A 473 0.22 -4.71 -32.22
N ARG A 474 0.72 -4.13 -31.12
CA ARG A 474 2.03 -3.44 -31.01
C ARG A 474 3.09 -4.32 -30.32
N ALA A 475 3.15 -5.61 -30.67
CA ALA A 475 4.00 -6.60 -30.00
C ALA A 475 5.52 -6.30 -30.07
N GLU A 476 6.03 -5.66 -31.13
CA GLU A 476 7.44 -5.24 -31.19
C GLU A 476 7.78 -4.15 -30.18
N GLU A 477 6.83 -3.25 -29.93
CA GLU A 477 6.99 -2.20 -28.93
C GLU A 477 6.97 -2.79 -27.52
N ALA A 478 6.07 -3.74 -27.27
CA ALA A 478 6.02 -4.50 -26.01
C ALA A 478 7.35 -5.21 -25.71
N ARG A 479 7.94 -5.88 -26.71
CA ARG A 479 9.25 -6.55 -26.58
C ARG A 479 10.38 -5.58 -26.30
N THR A 480 10.41 -4.45 -27.01
CA THR A 480 11.42 -3.42 -26.82
C THR A 480 11.36 -2.84 -25.40
N LEU A 481 10.14 -2.55 -24.93
CA LEU A 481 9.90 -2.05 -23.59
C LEU A 481 10.33 -3.06 -22.50
N ALA A 482 9.91 -4.32 -22.62
CA ALA A 482 10.25 -5.36 -21.66
C ALA A 482 11.77 -5.61 -21.59
N ALA A 483 12.46 -5.64 -22.73
CA ALA A 483 13.91 -5.81 -22.78
C ALA A 483 14.65 -4.64 -22.12
N ALA A 484 14.20 -3.40 -22.34
CA ALA A 484 14.79 -2.22 -21.72
C ALA A 484 14.65 -2.24 -20.19
N GLU A 485 13.50 -2.67 -19.67
CA GLU A 485 13.27 -2.77 -18.22
C GLU A 485 14.13 -3.87 -17.58
N LEU A 486 14.25 -5.02 -18.24
CA LEU A 486 15.13 -6.10 -17.79
C LEU A 486 16.61 -5.69 -17.77
N GLU A 487 17.04 -4.83 -18.69
CA GLU A 487 18.40 -4.27 -18.69
C GLU A 487 18.60 -3.22 -17.59
N ALA A 488 17.60 -2.37 -17.35
CA ALA A 488 17.65 -1.32 -16.34
C ALA A 488 17.72 -1.86 -14.90
N GLN A 489 17.08 -3.00 -14.64
CA GLN A 489 17.11 -3.68 -13.35
C GLN A 489 17.82 -5.03 -13.49
N PRO A 490 19.10 -5.21 -13.17
CA PRO A 490 19.75 -6.52 -13.26
C PRO A 490 19.10 -7.57 -12.33
N ALA A 491 19.22 -8.85 -12.67
CA ALA A 491 18.70 -9.92 -11.83
C ALA A 491 19.39 -9.93 -10.45
N PRO A 492 18.65 -10.18 -9.36
CA PRO A 492 19.25 -10.43 -8.05
C PRO A 492 20.07 -11.74 -8.08
N GLU A 493 20.89 -11.96 -7.05
CA GLU A 493 21.56 -13.26 -6.87
C GLU A 493 20.50 -14.37 -6.73
N PRO A 494 20.69 -15.55 -7.37
CA PRO A 494 19.68 -16.59 -7.36
C PRO A 494 19.22 -16.99 -5.96
N GLY A 495 17.90 -16.96 -5.73
CA GLY A 495 17.28 -17.34 -4.46
C GLY A 495 17.25 -16.24 -3.39
N THR A 496 17.77 -15.05 -3.68
CA THR A 496 17.74 -13.91 -2.72
C THR A 496 16.46 -13.08 -2.85
N ASN A 497 15.83 -13.05 -4.02
CA ASN A 497 14.55 -12.35 -4.20
C ASN A 497 13.68 -13.02 -5.28
N ARG A 498 12.96 -14.06 -4.86
CA ARG A 498 12.05 -14.85 -5.72
C ARG A 498 10.93 -14.02 -6.33
N ARG A 499 10.45 -13.00 -5.61
CA ARG A 499 9.39 -12.10 -6.09
C ARG A 499 9.87 -11.35 -7.33
N THR A 500 11.03 -10.72 -7.24
CA THR A 500 11.68 -10.05 -8.37
C THR A 500 11.96 -11.05 -9.49
N GLU A 501 12.54 -12.22 -9.19
CA GLU A 501 12.80 -13.27 -10.19
C GLU A 501 11.53 -13.66 -10.97
N ARG A 502 10.38 -13.82 -10.29
CA ARG A 502 9.10 -14.14 -10.91
C ARG A 502 8.63 -13.03 -11.87
N TYR A 503 8.71 -11.77 -11.47
CA TYR A 503 8.32 -10.66 -12.34
C TYR A 503 9.26 -10.51 -13.54
N ARG A 504 10.57 -10.74 -13.34
CA ARG A 504 11.54 -10.78 -14.43
C ARG A 504 11.27 -11.92 -15.40
N ALA A 505 10.96 -13.12 -14.88
CA ALA A 505 10.60 -14.26 -15.71
C ALA A 505 9.35 -13.98 -16.56
N ARG A 506 8.35 -13.29 -16.01
CA ARG A 506 7.17 -12.83 -16.78
C ARG A 506 7.57 -11.88 -17.91
N LEU A 507 8.41 -10.89 -17.65
CA LEU A 507 8.89 -9.97 -18.70
C LEU A 507 9.76 -10.68 -19.74
N GLN A 508 10.56 -11.67 -19.33
CA GLN A 508 11.37 -12.45 -20.26
C GLN A 508 10.49 -13.19 -21.28
N LYS A 509 9.34 -13.75 -20.85
CA LYS A 509 8.35 -14.36 -21.76
C LYS A 509 7.84 -13.36 -22.81
N VAL A 510 7.63 -12.10 -22.43
CA VAL A 510 7.24 -11.04 -23.37
C VAL A 510 8.34 -10.84 -24.41
N VAL A 511 9.60 -10.70 -23.97
CA VAL A 511 10.78 -10.54 -24.86
C VAL A 511 10.89 -11.70 -25.85
N ASP A 512 10.67 -12.92 -25.37
CA ASP A 512 10.76 -14.15 -26.16
C ASP A 512 9.57 -14.31 -27.14
N GLY A 513 8.55 -13.46 -27.03
CA GLY A 513 7.34 -13.50 -27.87
C GLY A 513 6.38 -14.62 -27.49
N GLU A 514 6.50 -15.16 -26.28
CA GLU A 514 5.53 -16.09 -25.72
C GLU A 514 4.28 -15.29 -25.29
N GLN A 515 3.09 -15.73 -25.71
CA GLN A 515 1.86 -15.10 -25.24
C GLN A 515 1.74 -15.29 -23.72
N ALA A 516 1.97 -14.23 -22.96
CA ALA A 516 1.79 -14.19 -21.52
C ALA A 516 0.30 -14.11 -21.13
N ARG A 517 -0.57 -14.96 -21.70
CA ARG A 517 -1.92 -15.12 -21.13
C ARG A 517 -1.90 -16.25 -20.10
N GLY A 518 -1.66 -15.89 -18.84
CA GLY A 518 -1.88 -16.75 -17.69
C GLY A 518 -1.15 -16.31 -16.42
N GLY A 519 -1.94 -16.03 -15.37
CA GLY A 519 -1.53 -15.73 -13.99
C GLY A 519 -1.79 -14.29 -13.59
#